data_AF-A0AAW0B8Z6-F1
#
_entry.id   AF-A0AAW0B8Z6-F1
#
_cell.length_a   1.000
_cell.length_b   1.000
_cell.length_c   1.000
_cell.angle_alpha   90.00
_cell.angle_beta   90.00
_cell.angle_gamma   90.00
#
_symmetry.space_group_name_H-M   'P 1'
#
loop_
_entity.id
_entity.type
_entity.pdbx_description
1 polymer ?
#
loop_
_entity_poly.entity_id
_entity_poly.type
_entity_poly.pdbx_seq_one_letter_code
_entity_poly.pdbx_strand_id
1 'polypeptide(L)'
;MHGTNQNNTSFSFTFEGDFVSVWGAKDTRKTGQSDADKLVTLPRWQCQIDGSSIPSIDYLTQIDRLTNNILCETRGLSTSSPHTLTLTAIIDDPDTQTFWLDKVEYAPAPNANVTGKVIKVDSSDQNIRYDNTRNWFPNLGNGILFHYTKTNWC
;
A
#
# COMPACT_ATOMS: atom_id res chain seq x y z
N MET A 1 10.12 -5.11 3.52
CA MET A 1 10.15 -3.71 3.97
C MET A 1 11.53 -3.15 3.67
N HIS A 2 11.59 -1.99 3.00
CA HIS A 2 12.83 -1.29 2.64
C HIS A 2 12.72 0.17 3.09
N GLY A 3 13.77 0.70 3.72
CA GLY A 3 13.80 2.07 4.23
C GLY A 3 14.93 2.89 3.62
N THR A 4 14.70 4.18 3.41
CA THR A 4 15.75 5.12 2.99
C THR A 4 15.57 6.48 3.68
N ASN A 5 16.69 7.12 3.99
CA ASN A 5 16.78 8.53 4.39
C ASN A 5 17.57 9.35 3.35
N GLN A 6 17.89 8.78 2.19
CA GLN A 6 18.57 9.49 1.12
C GLN A 6 17.57 10.20 0.21
N ASN A 7 17.81 11.48 -0.05
CA ASN A 7 16.98 12.26 -0.96
C ASN A 7 17.09 11.74 -2.40
N ASN A 8 15.98 11.80 -3.13
CA ASN A 8 15.88 11.42 -4.53
C ASN A 8 16.26 9.96 -4.82
N THR A 9 16.03 9.07 -3.85
CA THR A 9 16.21 7.61 -4.02
C THR A 9 15.01 7.05 -4.77
N SER A 10 15.26 6.19 -5.77
CA SER A 10 14.19 5.56 -6.53
C SER A 10 14.14 4.04 -6.38
N PHE A 11 12.93 3.51 -6.50
CA PHE A 11 12.61 2.10 -6.63
C PHE A 11 11.87 1.90 -7.96
N SER A 12 12.17 0.82 -8.67
CA SER A 12 11.49 0.47 -9.91
C SER A 12 11.03 -0.98 -9.92
N PHE A 13 9.84 -1.21 -10.46
CA PHE A 13 9.23 -2.54 -10.57
C PHE A 13 8.43 -2.66 -11.86
N THR A 14 8.72 -3.70 -12.64
CA THR A 14 7.99 -4.02 -13.86
C THR A 14 6.92 -5.06 -13.58
N PHE A 15 5.71 -4.82 -14.09
CA PHE A 15 4.56 -5.70 -13.93
C PHE A 15 3.72 -5.72 -15.20
N GLU A 16 2.84 -6.72 -15.34
CA GLU A 16 1.87 -6.80 -16.43
C GLU A 16 0.49 -6.97 -15.81
N GLY A 17 -0.36 -5.97 -15.97
CA GLY A 17 -1.58 -5.86 -15.19
C GLY A 17 -2.31 -4.54 -15.37
N ASP A 18 -3.60 -4.51 -15.01
CA ASP A 18 -4.46 -3.34 -15.16
C ASP A 18 -4.48 -2.43 -13.92
N PHE A 19 -3.92 -2.90 -12.80
CA PHE A 19 -3.92 -2.21 -11.51
C PHE A 19 -2.59 -2.39 -10.79
N VAL A 20 -2.16 -1.35 -10.10
CA VAL A 20 -1.03 -1.39 -9.17
C VAL A 20 -1.28 -0.46 -7.98
N SER A 21 -0.83 -0.89 -6.80
CA SER A 21 -0.80 -0.09 -5.59
C SER A 21 0.53 -0.25 -4.87
N VAL A 22 1.03 0.86 -4.34
CA VAL A 22 2.27 0.93 -3.57
C VAL A 22 1.91 1.22 -2.13
N TRP A 23 2.46 0.43 -1.22
CA TRP A 23 2.18 0.53 0.20
C TRP A 23 3.43 0.85 1.00
N GLY A 24 3.29 1.65 2.04
CA GLY A 24 4.42 2.03 2.87
C GLY A 24 4.05 2.81 4.12
N ALA A 25 5.08 3.45 4.67
CA ALA A 25 5.03 4.16 5.93
C ALA A 25 5.90 5.43 5.89
N LYS A 26 5.48 6.44 6.66
CA LYS A 26 6.30 7.63 6.96
C LYS A 26 6.79 7.51 8.41
N ASP A 27 8.06 7.78 8.67
CA ASP A 27 8.56 7.87 10.05
C ASP A 27 8.22 9.23 10.65
N THR A 28 7.31 9.25 11.63
CA THR A 28 6.89 10.44 12.38
C THR A 28 7.50 10.48 13.79
N ARG A 29 8.34 9.51 14.17
CA ARG A 29 8.85 9.40 15.55
C ARG A 29 9.73 10.57 15.98
N LYS A 30 10.32 11.28 15.00
CA LYS A 30 11.16 12.46 15.22
C LYS A 30 10.39 13.79 15.05
N THR A 31 9.12 13.74 14.64
CA THR A 31 8.24 14.92 14.60
C THR A 31 7.52 15.06 15.94
N GLY A 32 7.72 16.19 16.63
CA GLY A 32 7.04 16.45 17.90
C GLY A 32 5.51 16.46 17.75
N GLN A 33 4.81 15.88 18.71
CA GLN A 33 3.40 15.47 18.66
C GLN A 33 2.35 16.60 18.52
N SER A 34 2.76 17.86 18.48
CA SER A 34 1.88 19.03 18.70
C SER A 34 1.72 20.00 17.53
N ASP A 35 2.44 19.87 16.43
CA ASP A 35 2.37 20.86 15.33
C ASP A 35 1.91 20.20 14.03
N ALA A 36 0.71 20.54 13.56
CA ALA A 36 0.25 20.21 12.22
C ALA A 36 1.23 20.71 11.13
N ASP A 37 1.97 21.80 11.42
CA ASP A 37 3.01 22.36 10.55
C ASP A 37 4.23 21.42 10.38
N LYS A 38 4.46 20.47 11.30
CA LYS A 38 5.53 19.46 11.18
C LYS A 38 5.17 18.27 10.31
N LEU A 39 3.92 18.16 9.84
CA LEU A 39 3.54 17.14 8.87
C LEU A 39 4.08 17.47 7.47
N VAL A 40 4.39 18.76 7.23
CA VAL A 40 5.16 19.25 6.06
C VAL A 40 6.62 18.78 6.10
N THR A 41 7.15 18.42 7.28
CA THR A 41 8.52 17.89 7.44
C THR A 41 8.57 16.36 7.38
N LEU A 42 7.55 15.70 6.82
CA LEU A 42 7.58 14.27 6.56
C LEU A 42 8.15 13.96 5.17
N PRO A 43 8.74 12.76 4.98
CA PRO A 43 9.20 12.36 3.66
C PRO A 43 8.04 12.39 2.66
N ARG A 44 8.32 12.94 1.47
CA ARG A 44 7.39 12.99 0.34
C ARG A 44 7.78 11.92 -0.68
N TRP A 45 6.88 11.63 -1.60
CA TRP A 45 7.16 10.69 -2.69
C TRP A 45 6.44 11.09 -3.96
N GLN A 46 6.95 10.58 -5.07
CA GLN A 46 6.32 10.65 -6.37
C GLN A 46 6.22 9.25 -6.96
N CYS A 47 5.07 8.94 -7.56
CA CYS A 47 4.88 7.71 -8.31
C CYS A 47 4.68 8.00 -9.79
N GLN A 48 5.25 7.15 -10.62
CA GLN A 48 5.13 7.19 -12.06
C GLN A 48 4.85 5.80 -12.62
N ILE A 49 4.06 5.73 -13.68
CA ILE A 49 3.88 4.55 -14.54
C ILE A 49 4.36 4.92 -15.93
N ASP A 50 5.33 4.17 -16.45
CA ASP A 50 5.92 4.40 -17.77
C ASP A 50 6.41 5.85 -17.96
N GLY A 51 6.94 6.44 -16.90
CA GLY A 51 7.40 7.83 -16.85
C GLY A 51 6.29 8.87 -16.65
N SER A 52 5.01 8.49 -16.67
CA SER A 52 3.88 9.38 -16.43
C SER A 52 3.51 9.44 -14.96
N SER A 53 3.43 10.64 -14.38
CA SER A 53 3.09 10.80 -12.96
C SER A 53 1.66 10.34 -12.67
N ILE A 54 1.49 9.56 -11.60
CA ILE A 54 0.17 9.19 -11.07
C ILE A 54 -0.08 9.91 -9.74
N PRO A 55 -1.35 10.07 -9.32
CA PRO A 55 -1.68 10.69 -8.04
C PRO A 55 -1.03 9.95 -6.86
N SER A 56 -0.39 10.71 -5.97
CA SER A 56 0.05 10.25 -4.66
C SER A 56 -0.98 10.62 -3.60
N ILE A 57 -1.21 9.74 -2.62
CA ILE A 57 -2.13 10.00 -1.52
C ILE A 57 -1.37 10.63 -0.36
N ASP A 58 -1.59 11.92 -0.09
CA ASP A 58 -0.91 12.57 1.02
C ASP A 58 -1.66 12.44 2.34
N TYR A 59 -1.08 11.70 3.28
CA TYR A 59 -1.57 11.55 4.64
C TYR A 59 -1.08 12.71 5.52
N LEU A 60 -1.78 13.85 5.42
CA LEU A 60 -1.44 15.10 6.12
C LEU A 60 -2.06 15.25 7.52
N THR A 61 -2.92 14.34 7.97
CA THR A 61 -3.69 14.54 9.22
C THR A 61 -3.81 13.31 10.11
N GLN A 62 -3.35 12.13 9.66
CA GLN A 62 -3.55 10.85 10.34
C GLN A 62 -2.21 10.30 10.86
N ILE A 63 -1.68 10.98 11.89
CA ILE A 63 -0.44 10.59 12.61
C ILE A 63 -0.61 9.22 13.30
N ASP A 64 -1.83 8.72 13.42
CA ASP A 64 -2.18 7.41 13.97
C ASP A 64 -2.11 6.27 12.93
N ARG A 65 -2.12 6.60 11.63
CA ARG A 65 -1.95 5.62 10.54
C ARG A 65 -0.52 5.68 10.00
N LEU A 66 0.42 5.17 10.79
CA LEU A 66 1.86 5.27 10.46
C LEU A 66 2.37 4.18 9.53
N THR A 67 1.62 3.11 9.33
CA THR A 67 2.08 1.92 8.59
C THR A 67 0.99 1.36 7.69
N ASN A 68 1.38 0.67 6.62
CA ASN A 68 0.45 0.04 5.68
C ASN A 68 -0.52 1.07 5.05
N ASN A 69 0.02 2.21 4.64
CA ASN A 69 -0.70 3.23 3.90
C ASN A 69 -0.55 3.02 2.40
N ILE A 70 -1.60 3.32 1.62
CA ILE A 70 -1.54 3.36 0.16
C ILE A 70 -0.83 4.65 -0.24
N LEU A 71 0.39 4.55 -0.74
CA LEU A 71 1.17 5.71 -1.15
C LEU A 71 0.71 6.26 -2.51
N CYS A 72 0.40 5.35 -3.43
CA CYS A 72 -0.16 5.66 -4.73
C CYS A 72 -0.82 4.40 -5.30
N GLU A 73 -1.83 4.61 -6.12
CA GLU A 73 -2.51 3.54 -6.83
C GLU A 73 -3.01 4.06 -8.18
N THR A 74 -3.12 3.15 -9.13
CA THR A 74 -3.76 3.44 -10.40
C THR A 74 -4.41 2.19 -10.97
N ARG A 75 -5.42 2.38 -11.82
CA ARG A 75 -6.23 1.34 -12.46
C ARG A 75 -6.47 1.69 -13.92
N GLY A 76 -6.90 0.69 -14.71
CA GLY A 76 -7.20 0.88 -16.13
C GLY A 76 -5.95 0.95 -17.01
N LEU A 77 -4.85 0.36 -16.54
CA LEU A 77 -3.65 0.17 -17.34
C LEU A 77 -3.87 -0.92 -18.40
N SER A 78 -3.03 -0.94 -19.42
CA SER A 78 -3.14 -1.92 -20.49
C SER A 78 -2.71 -3.30 -20.01
N THR A 79 -3.51 -4.33 -20.31
CA THR A 79 -3.11 -5.72 -20.01
C THR A 79 -2.31 -6.38 -21.13
N SER A 80 -2.08 -5.68 -22.25
CA SER A 80 -1.37 -6.22 -23.41
C SER A 80 0.15 -5.99 -23.39
N SER A 81 0.64 -5.17 -22.46
CA SER A 81 2.04 -4.78 -22.39
C SER A 81 2.48 -4.60 -20.94
N PRO A 82 3.75 -4.94 -20.59
CA PRO A 82 4.31 -4.63 -19.29
C PRO A 82 4.38 -3.12 -19.03
N HIS A 83 4.18 -2.75 -17.77
CA HIS A 83 4.28 -1.41 -17.23
C HIS A 83 5.46 -1.33 -16.25
N THR A 84 6.09 -0.16 -16.17
CA THR A 84 7.15 0.11 -15.19
C THR A 84 6.66 1.13 -14.18
N LEU A 85 6.51 0.68 -12.93
CA LEU A 85 6.34 1.54 -11.77
C LEU A 85 7.70 2.13 -11.38
N THR A 86 7.73 3.43 -11.17
CA THR A 86 8.85 4.14 -10.54
C THR A 86 8.33 4.92 -9.34
N LEU A 87 8.92 4.68 -8.19
CA LEU A 87 8.67 5.40 -6.95
C LEU A 87 9.94 6.18 -6.57
N THR A 88 9.82 7.48 -6.38
CA THR A 88 10.93 8.33 -5.92
C THR A 88 10.62 8.88 -4.54
N ALA A 89 11.48 8.60 -3.57
CA ALA A 89 11.42 9.16 -2.23
C ALA A 89 12.14 10.53 -2.21
N ILE A 90 11.48 11.52 -1.64
CA ILE A 90 11.97 12.89 -1.50
C ILE A 90 12.15 13.14 0.00
N ILE A 91 13.41 13.33 0.39
CA ILE A 91 13.84 13.49 1.77
C ILE A 91 14.46 14.88 1.91
N ASP A 92 13.83 15.74 2.69
CA ASP A 92 14.28 17.11 2.93
C ASP A 92 15.26 17.16 4.12
N ASP A 93 15.12 16.27 5.12
CA ASP A 93 16.02 16.16 6.28
C ASP A 93 16.36 14.68 6.60
N PRO A 94 17.57 14.20 6.26
CA PRO A 94 17.97 12.80 6.48
C PRO A 94 18.16 12.41 7.94
N ASP A 95 18.28 13.39 8.86
CA ASP A 95 18.45 13.15 10.28
C ASP A 95 17.10 12.95 10.98
N THR A 96 16.02 13.49 10.41
CA THR A 96 14.67 13.39 11.00
C THR A 96 13.70 12.54 10.20
N GLN A 97 13.94 12.32 8.90
CA GLN A 97 13.01 11.63 8.02
C GLN A 97 13.51 10.25 7.59
N THR A 98 12.59 9.31 7.47
CA THR A 98 12.84 8.02 6.82
C THR A 98 11.57 7.59 6.09
N PHE A 99 11.72 7.27 4.81
CA PHE A 99 10.68 6.74 3.96
C PHE A 99 10.75 5.21 3.95
N TRP A 100 9.59 4.55 4.06
CA TRP A 100 9.50 3.09 4.09
C TRP A 100 8.58 2.57 2.97
N LEU A 101 9.10 1.64 2.18
CA LEU A 101 8.36 0.84 1.21
C LEU A 101 8.06 -0.55 1.82
N ASP A 102 6.78 -0.88 1.95
CA ASP A 102 6.34 -2.15 2.54
C ASP A 102 6.16 -3.22 1.47
N LYS A 103 5.31 -2.94 0.48
CA LYS A 103 4.93 -3.85 -0.60
C LYS A 103 4.43 -3.11 -1.83
N VAL A 104 4.46 -3.82 -2.95
CA VAL A 104 3.75 -3.47 -4.17
C VAL A 104 2.74 -4.59 -4.43
N GLU A 105 1.48 -4.22 -4.66
CA GLU A 105 0.44 -5.14 -5.10
C GLU A 105 0.03 -4.76 -6.52
N TYR A 106 -0.16 -5.74 -7.40
CA TYR A 106 -0.69 -5.50 -8.75
C TYR A 106 -1.70 -6.59 -9.11
N ALA A 107 -2.67 -6.25 -9.94
CA ALA A 107 -3.60 -7.23 -10.50
C ALA A 107 -2.98 -7.76 -11.80
N PRO A 108 -2.58 -9.05 -11.86
CA PRO A 108 -1.94 -9.60 -13.05
C PRO A 108 -2.92 -9.65 -14.24
N ALA A 109 -2.39 -9.58 -15.46
CA ALA A 109 -3.19 -9.83 -16.66
C ALA A 109 -3.82 -11.25 -16.62
N PRO A 110 -4.99 -11.50 -17.27
CA PRO A 110 -5.73 -12.76 -17.16
C PRO A 110 -4.94 -14.03 -17.47
N ASN A 111 -3.89 -13.93 -18.29
CA ASN A 111 -3.06 -15.07 -18.71
C ASN A 111 -1.62 -14.98 -18.15
N ALA A 112 -1.36 -14.11 -17.18
CA ALA A 112 -0.04 -13.95 -16.62
C ALA A 112 0.39 -15.23 -15.87
N ASN A 113 1.65 -15.61 -16.04
CA ASN A 113 2.20 -16.73 -15.28
C ASN A 113 2.45 -16.33 -13.82
N VAL A 114 1.59 -16.82 -12.93
CA VAL A 114 1.66 -16.58 -11.48
C VAL A 114 2.41 -17.67 -10.71
N THR A 115 3.03 -18.63 -11.41
CA THR A 115 3.77 -19.72 -10.76
C THR A 115 4.93 -19.19 -9.93
N GLY A 116 5.00 -19.59 -8.66
CA GLY A 116 6.05 -19.14 -7.72
C GLY A 116 5.88 -17.70 -7.24
N LYS A 117 4.76 -17.04 -7.55
CA LYS A 117 4.42 -15.70 -7.04
C LYS A 117 3.57 -15.81 -5.77
N VAL A 118 3.65 -14.79 -4.91
CA VAL A 118 2.74 -14.65 -3.78
C VAL A 118 1.45 -14.04 -4.28
N ILE A 119 0.32 -14.71 -4.03
CA ILE A 119 -1.00 -14.28 -4.48
C ILE A 119 -1.84 -13.84 -3.28
N LYS A 120 -2.38 -12.63 -3.37
CA LYS A 120 -3.41 -12.12 -2.48
C LYS A 120 -4.75 -12.39 -3.15
N VAL A 121 -5.61 -13.15 -2.48
CA VAL A 121 -6.99 -13.36 -2.91
C VAL A 121 -7.88 -12.52 -1.99
N ASP A 122 -8.73 -11.68 -2.57
CA ASP A 122 -9.66 -10.87 -1.80
C ASP A 122 -10.75 -11.76 -1.20
N SER A 123 -11.03 -11.58 0.09
CA SER A 123 -12.09 -12.31 0.81
C SER A 123 -13.49 -12.17 0.17
N SER A 124 -13.72 -11.12 -0.61
CA SER A 124 -14.96 -10.83 -1.33
C SER A 124 -15.07 -11.53 -2.68
N ASP A 125 -14.06 -12.30 -3.11
CA ASP A 125 -14.13 -13.12 -4.32
C ASP A 125 -15.28 -14.12 -4.21
N GLN A 126 -16.16 -14.12 -5.21
CA GLN A 126 -17.37 -14.94 -5.25
C GLN A 126 -17.10 -16.45 -5.24
N ASN A 127 -15.89 -16.87 -5.60
CA ASN A 127 -15.46 -18.26 -5.58
C ASN A 127 -14.90 -18.68 -4.22
N ILE A 128 -14.61 -17.74 -3.32
CA ILE A 128 -14.29 -18.09 -1.94
C ILE A 128 -15.57 -18.50 -1.22
N ARG A 129 -15.58 -19.75 -0.78
CA ARG A 129 -16.65 -20.31 0.06
C ARG A 129 -16.10 -20.52 1.46
N TYR A 130 -16.75 -19.90 2.44
CA TYR A 130 -16.39 -20.05 3.84
C TYR A 130 -17.08 -21.27 4.45
N ASP A 131 -16.33 -22.03 5.24
CA ASP A 131 -16.92 -23.07 6.10
C ASP A 131 -17.65 -22.39 7.27
N ASN A 132 -18.97 -22.25 7.09
CA ASN A 132 -19.85 -21.66 8.09
C ASN A 132 -20.13 -22.59 9.28
N THR A 133 -19.64 -23.84 9.27
CA THR A 133 -19.79 -24.76 10.42
C THR A 133 -18.94 -24.36 11.62
N ARG A 134 -17.94 -23.48 11.43
CA ARG A 134 -17.01 -23.02 12.47
C ARG A 134 -17.09 -21.52 12.78
N ASN A 135 -18.25 -20.89 12.56
CA ASN A 135 -18.51 -19.48 12.93
C ASN A 135 -17.59 -18.44 12.25
N TRP A 136 -17.14 -18.70 11.03
CA TRP A 136 -16.54 -17.67 10.17
C TRP A 136 -17.65 -16.83 9.54
N PHE A 137 -17.73 -15.55 9.90
CA PHE A 137 -18.73 -14.63 9.36
C PHE A 137 -18.07 -13.46 8.62
N PRO A 138 -18.59 -13.07 7.44
CA PRO A 138 -18.12 -11.86 6.74
C PRO A 138 -18.41 -10.61 7.58
N ASN A 139 -17.39 -9.78 7.78
CA ASN A 139 -17.59 -8.47 8.39
C ASN A 139 -18.24 -7.53 7.37
N LEU A 140 -19.42 -7.02 7.70
CA LEU A 140 -20.24 -6.14 6.85
C LEU A 140 -19.59 -4.78 6.55
N GLY A 141 -18.43 -4.47 7.16
CA GLY A 141 -17.79 -3.16 7.05
C GLY A 141 -16.63 -3.03 6.06
N ASN A 142 -15.76 -4.05 5.89
CA ASN A 142 -14.47 -3.86 5.20
C ASN A 142 -13.76 -5.16 4.72
N GLY A 143 -14.45 -6.30 4.56
CA GLY A 143 -13.82 -7.52 4.02
C GLY A 143 -12.70 -8.13 4.90
N ILE A 144 -12.55 -7.68 6.15
CA ILE A 144 -11.62 -8.31 7.11
C ILE A 144 -12.42 -9.28 7.98
N LEU A 145 -12.10 -10.58 7.88
CA LEU A 145 -12.69 -11.62 8.72
C LEU A 145 -12.01 -11.65 10.08
N PHE A 146 -12.82 -11.70 11.14
CA PHE A 146 -12.35 -11.92 12.51
C PHE A 146 -12.84 -13.28 13.01
N HIS A 147 -11.94 -14.07 13.58
CA HIS A 147 -12.31 -15.19 14.43
C HIS A 147 -12.67 -14.63 15.80
N TYR A 148 -13.97 -14.41 16.07
CA TYR A 148 -14.43 -13.95 17.37
C TYR A 148 -15.15 -15.09 18.09
N THR A 149 -14.75 -15.38 19.33
CA THR A 149 -15.62 -16.08 20.27
C THR A 149 -16.63 -15.06 20.76
N LYS A 150 -17.89 -15.22 20.38
CA LYS A 150 -19.00 -14.40 20.88
C LYS A 150 -19.10 -14.58 22.40
N THR A 151 -18.49 -13.69 23.19
CA THR A 151 -18.87 -13.56 24.60
C THR A 151 -20.24 -12.92 24.63
N ASN A 152 -21.27 -13.75 24.78
CA ASN A 152 -22.60 -13.27 25.12
C ASN A 152 -22.50 -12.62 26.49
N TRP A 153 -22.55 -11.29 26.53
CA TRP A 153 -22.82 -10.56 27.76
C TRP A 153 -24.32 -10.71 28.03
N CYS A 154 -24.66 -11.48 29.06
CA CYS A 154 -25.95 -11.42 29.73
C CYS A 154 -26.05 -10.16 30.59
#